data_AF-A0A7W1KT80-F1
#
_entry.id   AF-A0A7W1KT80-F1
#
_cell.length_a   1.000
_cell.length_b   1.000
_cell.length_c   1.000
_cell.angle_alpha   90.00
_cell.angle_beta   90.00
_cell.angle_gamma   90.00
#
_symmetry.space_group_name_H-M   'P 1'
#
loop_
_entity.id
_entity.type
_entity.pdbx_description
1 polymer ?
#
loop_
_entity_poly.entity_id
_entity_poly.type
_entity_poly.pdbx_seq_one_letter_code
_entity_poly.pdbx_strand_id
1 'polypeptide(L)'
;REDGLPVDGFLLIPGQEVTTEEGHLLCIGTTLPDLKGRPAREVCEIIHERGGLAIPPHPYDLFRAGIRFPTLETLPIDALEVFNAATTLRRYNRYAFRYAQLRGLPMTAASDAHHSEALGTAYTILDTEDFSVKGVLAQICKSNELSQHYLTPKDSMRKTWNNWMRLRRRRKLPASEANFEHLDTKP
;
A
#
# COMPACT_ATOMS: atom_id res chain seq x y z
N ARG A 1 19.53 5.10 3.46
CA ARG A 1 20.73 5.83 3.00
C ARG A 1 20.83 5.65 1.48
N GLU A 2 21.52 6.53 0.75
CA GLU A 2 21.65 6.40 -0.72
C GLU A 2 22.46 5.16 -1.14
N ASP A 3 23.38 4.70 -0.29
CA ASP A 3 24.15 3.46 -0.46
C ASP A 3 23.31 2.17 -0.37
N GLY A 4 22.03 2.25 0.05
CA GLY A 4 21.17 1.07 0.20
C GLY A 4 21.61 0.08 1.27
N LEU A 5 22.48 0.49 2.21
CA LEU A 5 23.00 -0.35 3.28
C LEU A 5 22.18 -0.24 4.59
N PRO A 6 22.21 -1.27 5.45
CA PRO A 6 21.51 -1.24 6.73
C PRO A 6 22.15 -0.25 7.71
N VAL A 7 21.35 0.21 8.66
CA VAL A 7 21.74 1.12 9.76
C VAL A 7 21.30 0.47 11.07
N ASP A 8 22.21 0.32 12.02
CA ASP A 8 21.96 -0.27 13.34
C ASP A 8 21.26 -1.65 13.30
N GLY A 9 21.57 -2.46 12.28
CA GLY A 9 20.97 -3.78 12.05
C GLY A 9 19.62 -3.75 11.31
N PHE A 10 19.07 -2.58 10.99
CA PHE A 10 17.83 -2.42 10.25
C PHE A 10 18.08 -1.96 8.82
N LEU A 11 17.47 -2.66 7.85
CA LEU A 11 17.43 -2.21 6.47
C LEU A 11 16.15 -1.41 6.21
N LEU A 12 16.31 -0.14 5.82
CA LEU A 12 15.20 0.75 5.47
C LEU A 12 15.05 0.83 3.95
N ILE A 13 13.96 0.29 3.43
CA ILE A 13 13.66 0.23 2.00
C ILE A 13 12.64 1.33 1.67
N PRO A 14 12.89 2.21 0.68
CA PRO A 14 11.91 3.18 0.21
C PRO A 14 10.63 2.46 -0.25
N GLY A 15 9.47 2.98 0.11
CA GLY A 15 8.18 2.40 -0.24
C GLY A 15 7.09 3.46 -0.40
N GLN A 16 6.25 3.31 -1.42
CA GLN A 16 5.16 4.24 -1.72
C GLN A 16 3.96 3.50 -2.30
N GLU A 17 2.77 3.72 -1.72
CA GLU A 17 1.50 3.24 -2.27
C GLU A 17 0.93 4.32 -3.20
N VAL A 18 0.77 3.99 -4.48
CA VAL A 18 0.20 4.88 -5.51
C VAL A 18 -1.24 4.48 -5.78
N THR A 19 -2.17 5.43 -5.67
CA THR A 19 -3.55 5.26 -6.15
C THR A 19 -3.59 5.55 -7.67
N THR A 20 -3.53 4.50 -8.48
CA THR A 20 -3.66 4.52 -9.95
C THR A 20 -5.13 4.63 -10.39
N GLU A 21 -5.40 4.66 -11.70
CA GLU A 21 -6.77 4.64 -12.24
C GLU A 21 -7.51 3.31 -11.93
N GLU A 22 -6.80 2.18 -11.96
CA GLU A 22 -7.35 0.83 -11.85
C GLU A 22 -7.26 0.25 -10.44
N GLY A 23 -6.53 0.90 -9.54
CA GLY A 23 -6.40 0.52 -8.14
C GLY A 23 -5.12 1.01 -7.45
N HIS A 24 -4.79 0.41 -6.33
CA HIS A 24 -3.53 0.67 -5.63
C HIS A 24 -2.38 -0.16 -6.21
N LEU A 25 -1.17 0.41 -6.19
CA LEU A 25 0.07 -0.25 -6.58
C LEU A 25 1.18 0.16 -5.60
N LEU A 26 1.92 -0.80 -5.05
CA LEU A 26 3.11 -0.51 -4.25
C LEU A 26 4.32 -0.36 -5.16
N CYS A 27 5.06 0.72 -4.97
CA CYS A 27 6.43 0.90 -5.40
C CYS A 27 7.35 0.58 -4.23
N ILE A 28 8.26 -0.39 -4.39
CA ILE A 28 9.23 -0.79 -3.37
C ILE A 28 10.65 -0.63 -3.93
N GLY A 29 11.57 -0.06 -3.16
CA GLY A 29 12.98 0.10 -3.52
C GLY A 29 13.38 1.46 -4.11
N THR A 30 12.41 2.29 -4.50
CA THR A 30 12.66 3.61 -5.10
C THR A 30 11.58 4.62 -4.72
N THR A 31 11.73 5.88 -5.13
CA THR A 31 10.78 6.98 -4.86
C THR A 31 10.15 7.50 -6.15
N LEU A 32 8.87 7.89 -6.10
CA LEU A 32 8.13 8.42 -7.24
C LEU A 32 7.69 9.87 -7.01
N PRO A 33 7.46 10.66 -8.07
CA PRO A 33 6.64 11.87 -7.96
C PRO A 33 5.19 11.50 -7.63
N ASP A 34 4.31 12.50 -7.50
CA ASP A 34 2.88 12.23 -7.44
C ASP A 34 2.38 11.72 -8.81
N LEU A 35 2.03 10.43 -8.87
CA LEU A 35 1.48 9.73 -10.03
C LEU A 35 0.02 9.32 -9.82
N LYS A 36 -0.68 9.97 -8.88
CA LYS A 36 -2.06 9.65 -8.55
C LYS A 36 -2.98 9.79 -9.75
N GLY A 37 -3.79 8.75 -9.99
CA GLY A 37 -4.73 8.71 -11.11
C GLY A 37 -4.05 8.61 -12.48
N ARG A 38 -2.82 8.07 -12.54
CA ARG A 38 -2.19 7.60 -13.78
C ARG A 38 -2.53 6.11 -14.01
N PRO A 39 -2.49 5.61 -15.26
CA PRO A 39 -2.72 4.20 -15.55
C PRO A 39 -1.69 3.30 -14.86
N ALA A 40 -2.11 2.18 -14.28
CA ALA A 40 -1.25 1.29 -13.50
C ALA A 40 -0.07 0.76 -14.30
N ARG A 41 -0.24 0.55 -15.62
CA ARG A 41 0.84 0.18 -16.54
C ARG A 41 1.96 1.21 -16.59
N GLU A 42 1.60 2.48 -16.78
CA GLU A 42 2.56 3.59 -16.84
C GLU A 42 3.28 3.75 -15.49
N VAL A 43 2.57 3.54 -14.38
CA VAL A 43 3.18 3.57 -13.04
C VAL A 43 4.15 2.39 -12.85
N CYS A 44 3.83 1.17 -13.30
CA CYS A 44 4.79 0.06 -13.32
C CYS A 44 6.06 0.40 -14.12
N GLU A 45 5.89 0.95 -15.33
CA GLU A 45 7.00 1.31 -16.22
C GLU A 45 7.93 2.35 -15.55
N ILE A 46 7.39 3.40 -14.94
CA ILE A 46 8.17 4.40 -14.19
C ILE A 46 8.85 3.81 -12.94
N ILE A 47 8.22 2.83 -12.27
CA ILE A 47 8.83 2.11 -11.15
C ILE A 47 10.06 1.32 -11.62
N HIS A 48 9.92 0.59 -12.73
CA HIS A 48 10.98 -0.24 -13.31
C HIS A 48 12.15 0.59 -13.87
N GLU A 49 11.88 1.70 -14.55
CA GLU A 49 12.90 2.67 -14.98
C GLU A 49 13.76 3.20 -13.82
N ARG A 50 13.18 3.26 -12.61
CA ARG A 50 13.83 3.73 -11.38
C ARG A 50 14.40 2.61 -10.51
N GLY A 51 14.44 1.38 -11.02
CA GLY A 51 14.98 0.20 -10.33
C GLY A 51 14.15 -0.30 -9.13
N GLY A 52 12.89 0.13 -9.03
CA GLY A 52 11.96 -0.37 -8.02
C GLY A 52 11.16 -1.59 -8.50
N LEU A 53 10.36 -2.14 -7.58
CA LEU A 53 9.42 -3.24 -7.83
C LEU A 53 7.97 -2.76 -7.75
N ALA A 54 7.15 -3.20 -8.69
CA ALA A 54 5.72 -2.94 -8.78
C ALA A 54 4.94 -4.14 -8.20
N ILE A 55 4.34 -3.95 -7.03
CA ILE A 55 3.65 -5.01 -6.27
C ILE A 55 2.20 -4.56 -5.99
N PRO A 56 1.18 -5.15 -6.63
CA PRO A 56 -0.21 -4.82 -6.32
C PRO A 56 -0.59 -5.28 -4.90
N PRO A 57 -1.00 -4.36 -4.00
CA PRO A 57 -1.51 -4.69 -2.68
C PRO A 57 -2.96 -5.17 -2.77
N HIS A 58 -3.36 -6.03 -1.82
CA HIS A 58 -4.73 -6.46 -1.56
C HIS A 58 -5.64 -6.55 -2.80
N PRO A 59 -5.28 -7.33 -3.84
CA PRO A 59 -6.12 -7.49 -5.02
C PRO A 59 -7.49 -8.06 -4.61
N TYR A 60 -8.53 -7.69 -5.37
CA TYR A 60 -9.95 -8.01 -5.11
C TYR A 60 -10.62 -7.28 -3.94
N ASP A 61 -9.90 -6.58 -3.07
CA ASP A 61 -10.54 -5.71 -2.07
C ASP A 61 -10.97 -4.38 -2.72
N LEU A 62 -12.13 -4.40 -3.38
CA LEU A 62 -12.71 -3.24 -4.04
C LEU A 62 -13.03 -2.08 -3.08
N PHE A 63 -13.20 -2.34 -1.78
CA PHE A 63 -13.35 -1.28 -0.77
C PHE A 63 -12.03 -0.54 -0.49
N ARG A 64 -10.91 -1.12 -0.90
CA ARG A 64 -9.55 -0.57 -0.82
C ARG A 64 -8.94 -0.30 -2.20
N ALA A 65 -9.76 -0.26 -3.26
CA ALA A 65 -9.30 -0.09 -4.64
C ALA A 65 -8.22 -1.12 -5.07
N GLY A 66 -8.40 -2.41 -4.76
CA GLY A 66 -7.53 -3.47 -5.29
C GLY A 66 -7.67 -3.68 -6.81
N ILE A 67 -6.55 -3.83 -7.52
CA ILE A 67 -6.50 -4.12 -8.98
C ILE A 67 -7.17 -5.47 -9.30
N ARG A 68 -7.69 -5.62 -10.53
CA ARG A 68 -9.09 -6.05 -10.72
C ARG A 68 -9.38 -7.36 -11.49
N PHE A 69 -8.45 -8.33 -11.51
CA PHE A 69 -8.33 -9.49 -12.42
C PHE A 69 -7.86 -9.11 -13.86
N PRO A 70 -8.69 -8.75 -14.86
CA PRO A 70 -8.22 -8.60 -16.25
C PRO A 70 -7.12 -7.55 -16.46
N THR A 71 -7.06 -6.50 -15.64
CA THR A 71 -5.94 -5.55 -15.64
C THR A 71 -4.65 -6.24 -15.17
N LEU A 72 -4.73 -6.92 -14.01
CA LEU A 72 -3.63 -7.61 -13.33
C LEU A 72 -2.98 -8.70 -14.20
N GLU A 73 -3.77 -9.33 -15.06
CA GLU A 73 -3.31 -10.33 -16.04
C GLU A 73 -2.24 -9.77 -17.00
N THR A 74 -2.31 -8.47 -17.31
CA THR A 74 -1.47 -7.81 -18.32
C THR A 74 -0.36 -6.93 -17.74
N LEU A 75 -0.46 -6.53 -16.46
CA LEU A 75 0.50 -5.60 -15.85
C LEU A 75 1.87 -6.27 -15.67
N PRO A 76 2.98 -5.55 -15.96
CA PRO A 76 4.30 -6.02 -15.59
C PRO A 76 4.46 -5.81 -14.07
N ILE A 77 4.29 -6.90 -13.31
CA ILE A 77 4.38 -6.92 -11.85
C ILE A 77 5.45 -7.91 -11.41
N ASP A 78 6.16 -7.58 -10.33
CA ASP A 78 7.31 -8.36 -9.87
C ASP A 78 6.92 -9.38 -8.79
N ALA A 79 5.91 -9.04 -8.00
CA ALA A 79 5.33 -9.89 -6.97
C ALA A 79 3.86 -9.50 -6.71
N LEU A 80 3.18 -10.26 -5.85
CA LEU A 80 1.81 -9.96 -5.43
C LEU A 80 1.66 -10.02 -3.90
N GLU A 81 0.96 -9.04 -3.31
CA GLU A 81 0.54 -9.16 -1.91
C GLU A 81 -0.61 -10.18 -1.82
N VAL A 82 -0.28 -11.40 -1.41
CA VAL A 82 -1.26 -12.48 -1.25
C VAL A 82 -1.94 -12.47 0.12
N PHE A 83 -1.34 -11.77 1.09
CA PHE A 83 -1.88 -11.68 2.43
C PHE A 83 -1.73 -10.27 3.02
N ASN A 84 -2.87 -9.58 3.15
CA ASN A 84 -3.01 -8.36 3.93
C ASN A 84 -3.67 -8.69 5.28
N ALA A 85 -3.02 -8.38 6.40
CA ALA A 85 -3.56 -8.66 7.75
C ALA A 85 -4.84 -7.86 8.06
N ALA A 86 -5.08 -6.77 7.32
CA ALA A 86 -6.21 -5.86 7.45
C ALA A 86 -7.13 -5.88 6.21
N THR A 87 -7.20 -7.01 5.50
CA THR A 87 -8.17 -7.23 4.40
C THR A 87 -9.62 -7.14 4.89
N THR A 88 -10.51 -6.58 4.08
CA THR A 88 -11.94 -6.47 4.42
C THR A 88 -12.61 -7.84 4.57
N LEU A 89 -12.21 -8.84 3.75
CA LEU A 89 -12.76 -10.19 3.80
C LEU A 89 -11.68 -11.23 3.47
N ARG A 90 -11.52 -12.24 4.34
CA ARG A 90 -10.49 -13.32 4.22
C ARG A 90 -10.49 -14.07 2.89
N ARG A 91 -11.57 -13.99 2.10
CA ARG A 91 -11.65 -14.54 0.74
C ARG A 91 -10.71 -13.85 -0.26
N TYR A 92 -10.40 -12.56 -0.08
CA TYR A 92 -9.57 -11.80 -0.99
C TYR A 92 -8.12 -12.29 -0.96
N ASN A 93 -7.53 -12.47 0.23
CA ASN A 93 -6.23 -13.13 0.41
C ASN A 93 -6.21 -14.54 -0.24
N ARG A 94 -7.32 -15.31 -0.13
CA ARG A 94 -7.43 -16.63 -0.76
C ARG A 94 -7.44 -16.58 -2.30
N TYR A 95 -8.09 -15.58 -2.90
CA TYR A 95 -8.09 -15.37 -4.35
C TYR A 95 -6.72 -14.88 -4.83
N ALA A 96 -6.09 -13.94 -4.11
CA ALA A 96 -4.74 -13.46 -4.37
C ALA A 96 -3.71 -14.60 -4.36
N PHE A 97 -3.72 -15.43 -3.31
CA PHE A 97 -2.86 -16.61 -3.18
C PHE A 97 -3.05 -17.60 -4.32
N ARG A 98 -4.29 -17.99 -4.65
CA ARG A 98 -4.56 -18.90 -5.78
C ARG A 98 -4.12 -18.32 -7.12
N TYR A 99 -4.32 -17.03 -7.34
CA TYR A 99 -3.88 -16.36 -8.56
C TYR A 99 -2.35 -16.38 -8.69
N ALA A 100 -1.63 -16.02 -7.62
CA ALA A 100 -0.17 -16.08 -7.61
C ALA A 100 0.35 -17.50 -7.86
N GLN A 101 -0.25 -18.53 -7.25
CA GLN A 101 0.07 -19.94 -7.53
C GLN A 101 -0.14 -20.33 -8.99
N LEU A 102 -1.29 -19.98 -9.58
CA LEU A 102 -1.60 -20.29 -10.99
C LEU A 102 -0.68 -19.59 -11.98
N ARG A 103 -0.19 -18.40 -11.63
CA ARG A 103 0.69 -17.57 -12.47
C ARG A 103 2.18 -17.76 -12.19
N GLY A 104 2.55 -18.54 -11.17
CA GLY A 104 3.94 -18.71 -10.72
C GLY A 104 4.57 -17.42 -10.17
N LEU A 105 3.75 -16.49 -9.66
CA LEU A 105 4.22 -15.18 -9.21
C LEU A 105 4.87 -15.26 -7.82
N PRO A 106 5.98 -14.52 -7.59
CA PRO A 106 6.49 -14.23 -6.26
C PRO A 106 5.41 -13.64 -5.36
N MET A 107 5.44 -14.01 -4.08
CA MET A 107 4.40 -13.67 -3.11
C MET A 107 4.98 -12.85 -1.96
N THR A 108 4.17 -11.92 -1.48
CA THR A 108 4.44 -11.12 -0.27
C THR A 108 3.24 -11.11 0.67
N ALA A 109 3.52 -10.90 1.95
CA ALA A 109 2.56 -10.71 3.03
C ALA A 109 2.95 -9.48 3.85
N ALA A 110 1.96 -8.66 4.22
CA ALA A 110 2.19 -7.45 5.01
C ALA A 110 1.09 -7.17 6.04
N SER A 111 1.49 -6.47 7.10
CA SER A 111 0.64 -6.09 8.22
C SER A 111 -0.32 -4.93 7.91
N ASP A 112 0.00 -4.08 6.93
CA ASP A 112 -0.75 -2.85 6.62
C ASP A 112 -0.97 -1.97 7.89
N ALA A 113 0.08 -1.87 8.70
CA ALA A 113 0.05 -1.27 10.02
C ALA A 113 -0.21 0.25 9.95
N HIS A 114 -1.36 0.68 10.46
CA HIS A 114 -1.71 2.09 10.66
C HIS A 114 -1.37 2.60 12.08
N HIS A 115 -0.98 1.67 12.98
CA HIS A 115 -0.63 1.88 14.37
C HIS A 115 0.52 0.94 14.74
N SER A 116 1.35 1.30 15.73
CA SER A 116 2.52 0.54 16.15
C SER A 116 2.21 -0.91 16.54
N GLU A 117 1.08 -1.14 17.20
CA GLU A 117 0.63 -2.46 17.69
C GLU A 117 0.27 -3.43 16.55
N ALA A 118 0.07 -2.92 15.33
CA ALA A 118 -0.20 -3.74 14.14
C ALA A 118 1.08 -4.19 13.41
N LEU A 119 2.23 -3.55 13.69
CA LEU A 119 3.50 -3.84 13.00
C LEU A 119 3.93 -5.29 13.26
N GLY A 120 4.31 -6.00 12.20
CA GLY A 120 4.72 -7.41 12.29
C GLY A 120 3.58 -8.43 12.41
N THR A 121 2.30 -8.02 12.39
CA THR A 121 1.16 -8.97 12.40
C THR A 121 1.21 -9.95 11.21
N ALA A 122 1.64 -9.48 10.04
CA ALA A 122 2.01 -10.31 8.91
C ALA A 122 3.25 -9.72 8.23
N TYR A 123 4.10 -10.60 7.71
CA TYR A 123 5.38 -10.25 7.10
C TYR A 123 5.85 -11.35 6.14
N THR A 124 6.77 -10.96 5.26
CA THR A 124 7.46 -11.86 4.33
C THR A 124 8.84 -12.18 4.92
N ILE A 125 9.21 -13.45 4.93
CA ILE A 125 10.54 -13.91 5.31
C ILE A 125 11.35 -14.07 4.02
N LEU A 126 12.51 -13.43 3.97
CA LEU A 126 13.40 -13.39 2.82
C LEU A 126 14.71 -14.05 3.18
N ASP A 127 15.05 -15.12 2.47
CA ASP A 127 16.33 -15.83 2.62
C ASP A 127 17.35 -15.23 1.64
N THR A 128 18.26 -14.39 2.15
CA THR A 128 19.27 -13.69 1.33
C THR A 128 20.56 -13.48 2.11
N GLU A 129 21.69 -13.76 1.48
CA GLU A 129 23.04 -13.43 1.99
C GLU A 129 23.40 -11.95 1.75
N ASP A 130 22.72 -11.28 0.83
CA ASP A 130 22.87 -9.84 0.56
C ASP A 130 21.78 -9.07 1.33
N PHE A 131 22.16 -8.50 2.47
CA PHE A 131 21.31 -7.65 3.31
C PHE A 131 21.40 -6.15 2.94
N SER A 132 21.49 -5.85 1.65
CA SER A 132 21.29 -4.51 1.09
C SER A 132 19.88 -4.35 0.50
N VAL A 133 19.47 -3.11 0.18
CA VAL A 133 18.23 -2.84 -0.56
C VAL A 133 18.22 -3.65 -1.86
N LYS A 134 19.33 -3.66 -2.61
CA LYS A 134 19.44 -4.40 -3.88
C LYS A 134 19.24 -5.91 -3.68
N GLY A 135 19.91 -6.51 -2.70
CA GLY A 135 19.78 -7.92 -2.37
C GLY A 135 18.35 -8.31 -1.98
N VAL A 136 17.71 -7.49 -1.16
CA VAL A 136 16.32 -7.71 -0.75
C VAL A 136 15.34 -7.56 -1.90
N LEU A 137 15.46 -6.55 -2.78
CA LEU A 137 14.61 -6.45 -3.98
C LEU A 137 14.79 -7.69 -4.88
N ALA A 138 16.03 -8.12 -5.12
CA ALA A 138 16.31 -9.32 -5.90
C ALA A 138 15.76 -10.60 -5.27
N GLN A 139 15.64 -10.65 -3.93
CA GLN A 139 15.02 -11.78 -3.22
C GLN A 139 13.49 -11.75 -3.25
N ILE A 140 12.87 -10.57 -3.16
CA ILE A 140 11.40 -10.42 -3.24
C ILE A 140 10.85 -11.01 -4.55
N CYS A 141 11.59 -10.91 -5.66
CA CYS A 141 11.24 -11.49 -6.96
C CYS A 141 11.43 -13.03 -7.05
N LYS A 142 11.67 -13.72 -5.94
CA LYS A 142 11.78 -15.19 -5.85
C LYS A 142 10.67 -15.77 -4.95
N SER A 143 10.70 -17.09 -4.74
CA SER A 143 9.87 -17.74 -3.73
C SER A 143 10.26 -17.28 -2.32
N ASN A 144 9.28 -16.85 -1.53
CA ASN A 144 9.45 -16.35 -0.17
C ASN A 144 8.56 -17.11 0.81
N GLU A 145 8.96 -17.19 2.08
CA GLU A 145 8.11 -17.69 3.15
C GLU A 145 7.19 -16.57 3.69
N LEU A 146 5.97 -16.91 4.09
CA LEU A 146 4.92 -15.93 4.43
C LEU A 146 4.36 -16.17 5.84
N SER A 147 4.61 -15.24 6.76
CA SER A 147 3.98 -15.23 8.09
C SER A 147 2.63 -14.49 8.02
N GLN A 148 1.55 -15.22 8.33
CA GLN A 148 0.17 -14.82 7.99
C GLN A 148 -0.77 -14.83 9.21
N HIS A 149 -0.68 -13.80 10.05
CA HIS A 149 -1.67 -13.58 11.12
C HIS A 149 -2.61 -12.43 10.74
N TYR A 150 -3.89 -12.55 11.11
CA TYR A 150 -4.87 -11.47 10.94
C TYR A 150 -4.82 -10.55 12.14
N LEU A 151 -5.13 -9.26 11.95
CA LEU A 151 -5.33 -8.33 13.07
C LEU A 151 -6.43 -8.84 14.01
N THR A 152 -6.27 -8.56 15.32
CA THR A 152 -7.31 -8.93 16.28
C THR A 152 -8.59 -8.10 16.01
N PRO A 153 -9.78 -8.60 16.40
CA PRO A 153 -11.03 -7.85 16.22
C PRO A 153 -11.01 -6.46 16.86
N LYS A 154 -10.26 -6.29 17.95
CA LYS A 154 -10.10 -5.02 18.67
C LYS A 154 -9.35 -3.97 17.85
N ASP A 155 -8.30 -4.40 17.14
CA ASP A 155 -7.46 -3.52 16.31
C ASP A 155 -8.13 -3.18 14.98
N SER A 156 -8.85 -4.15 14.41
CA SER A 156 -9.71 -3.94 13.23
C SER A 156 -10.81 -2.88 13.47
N MET A 157 -11.45 -2.89 14.65
CA MET A 157 -12.43 -1.86 15.02
C MET A 157 -11.81 -0.46 15.18
N ARG A 158 -10.60 -0.34 15.74
CA ARG A 158 -9.86 0.93 15.81
C ARG A 158 -9.62 1.52 14.42
N LYS A 159 -9.22 0.70 13.44
CA LYS A 159 -9.00 1.13 12.04
C LYS A 159 -10.29 1.70 11.42
N THR A 160 -11.40 0.98 11.55
CA THR A 160 -12.71 1.40 11.00
C THR A 160 -13.22 2.69 11.66
N TRP A 161 -13.06 2.83 12.97
CA TRP A 161 -13.47 4.03 13.72
C TRP A 161 -12.74 5.29 13.28
N ASN A 162 -11.43 5.21 12.99
CA ASN A 162 -10.65 6.36 12.50
C ASN A 162 -11.09 6.83 11.11
N ASN A 163 -11.47 5.91 10.22
CA ASN A 163 -12.06 6.26 8.92
C ASN A 163 -13.44 6.92 9.08
N TRP A 164 -14.28 6.43 9.99
CA TRP A 164 -15.57 7.06 10.31
C TRP A 164 -15.42 8.46 10.92
N MET A 165 -14.46 8.63 11.84
CA MET A 165 -14.11 9.94 12.41
C MET A 165 -13.62 10.93 11.34
N ARG A 166 -12.82 10.48 10.36
CA ARG A 166 -12.40 11.30 9.19
C ARG A 166 -13.60 11.74 8.33
N LEU A 167 -14.51 10.83 8.02
CA LEU A 167 -15.75 11.14 7.30
C LEU A 167 -16.61 12.16 8.06
N ARG A 168 -16.70 12.01 9.39
CA ARG A 168 -17.47 12.90 10.27
C ARG A 168 -16.85 14.30 10.39
N ARG A 169 -15.51 14.42 10.36
CA ARG A 169 -14.80 15.72 10.35
C ARG A 169 -14.98 16.51 9.04
N ARG A 170 -15.18 15.86 7.89
CA ARG A 170 -15.51 16.55 6.61
C ARG A 170 -16.91 17.18 6.58
N ARG A 171 -17.76 16.95 7.58
CA ARG A 171 -19.18 17.38 7.58
C ARG A 171 -19.48 18.59 8.49
N LYS A 172 -18.45 19.36 8.86
CA LYS A 172 -18.59 20.67 9.54
C LYS A 172 -17.65 21.71 8.92
N LEU A 173 -18.16 22.45 7.94
CA LEU A 173 -17.81 23.85 7.75
C LEU A 173 -18.93 24.66 8.43
N PRO A 174 -18.65 25.53 9.41
CA PRO A 174 -19.66 26.44 9.95
C PRO A 174 -19.94 27.56 8.95
N ALA A 175 -21.19 28.03 8.91
CA ALA A 175 -21.50 29.31 8.30
C ALA A 175 -20.89 30.43 9.15
N SER A 176 -20.31 31.44 8.50
CA SER A 176 -19.90 32.69 9.15
C SER A 176 -20.78 33.82 8.63
N GLU A 177 -21.68 34.28 9.48
CA GLU A 177 -22.37 35.56 9.31
C GLU A 177 -21.34 36.70 9.32
N ALA A 178 -21.56 37.71 8.48
CA ALA A 178 -20.78 38.93 8.48
C ALA A 178 -21.73 40.14 8.54
N ASN A 179 -22.24 40.42 9.74
CA ASN A 179 -22.80 41.73 10.05
C ASN A 179 -21.64 42.68 10.35
N PHE A 180 -21.56 43.80 9.63
CA PHE A 180 -20.87 45.00 10.09
C PHE A 180 -21.75 46.22 9.81
N GLU A 181 -21.85 47.10 10.81
CA GLU A 181 -22.88 48.14 10.90
C GLU A 181 -22.61 49.37 10.02
N HIS A 182 -23.67 50.15 9.82
CA HIS A 182 -23.62 51.50 9.28
C HIS A 182 -22.61 52.40 10.03
N LEU A 183 -21.84 53.19 9.27
CA LEU A 183 -21.54 54.57 9.65
C LEU A 183 -21.71 55.47 8.43
N ASP A 184 -22.72 56.33 8.48
CA ASP A 184 -22.83 57.50 7.62
C ASP A 184 -21.74 58.52 7.95
N THR A 185 -21.17 59.18 6.95
CA THR A 185 -21.09 60.65 6.94
C THR A 185 -20.83 61.15 5.52
N LYS A 186 -21.68 62.08 5.09
CA LYS A 186 -21.60 62.86 3.85
C LYS A 186 -20.72 64.12 4.03
N PRO A 187 -20.32 64.83 2.96
CA PRO A 187 -21.22 65.66 2.14
C PRO A 187 -21.70 65.03 0.83
#